data_AF-A0A2D6LBD6-F1
#
_entry.id   AF-A0A2D6LBD6-F1
#
_cell.length_a   1.000
_cell.length_b   1.000
_cell.length_c   1.000
_cell.angle_alpha   90.00
_cell.angle_beta   90.00
_cell.angle_gamma   90.00
#
_symmetry.space_group_name_H-M   'P 1'
#
loop_
_entity.id
_entity.type
_entity.pdbx_description
1 polymer ?
#
loop_
_entity_poly.entity_id
_entity_poly.type
_entity_poly.pdbx_seq_one_letter_code
_entity_poly.pdbx_strand_id
1 'polypeptide(L)'
;MGRAKLFAYDWDEDGLLELLIGTHSKIRPTNASLYEKAEKNAGGATVMLIDNVGTPEKPIWGQIYAVVQKGGQPLDYGRHGCAPIMVDRNKDGRHTMLVGTEDGFFYRFEKDELELSEDIIPPLADAAAESVYPSNGI
;
A
#
# COMPACT_ATOMS: atom_id res chain seq x y z
N MET A 1 -11.86 14.56 -7.23
CA MET A 1 -12.55 13.99 -6.04
C MET A 1 -11.51 13.20 -5.25
N GLY A 2 -11.14 13.67 -4.06
CA GLY A 2 -10.13 13.03 -3.19
C GLY A 2 -10.71 11.78 -2.51
N ARG A 3 -10.04 10.64 -2.68
CA ARG A 3 -10.43 9.34 -2.10
C ARG A 3 -9.23 8.67 -1.42
N ALA A 4 -8.49 9.45 -0.63
CA ALA A 4 -7.42 8.93 0.20
C ALA A 4 -7.97 8.52 1.58
N LYS A 5 -7.36 7.51 2.20
CA LYS A 5 -7.54 7.13 3.60
C LYS A 5 -6.18 7.16 4.25
N LEU A 6 -6.05 7.85 5.38
CA LEU A 6 -4.78 8.01 6.09
C LEU A 6 -4.79 7.20 7.38
N PHE A 7 -3.67 6.58 7.69
CA PHE A 7 -3.41 5.89 8.95
C PHE A 7 -1.97 6.15 9.36
N ALA A 8 -1.75 6.58 10.61
CA ALA A 8 -0.39 6.82 11.12
C ALA A 8 0.14 5.56 11.81
N TYR A 9 1.37 5.18 11.52
CA TYR A 9 2.00 3.97 12.06
C TYR A 9 3.51 4.10 12.03
N ASP A 10 4.19 3.62 13.08
CA ASP A 10 5.65 3.50 13.17
C ASP A 10 6.07 2.22 12.43
N TRP A 11 6.44 2.35 11.16
CA TRP A 11 6.67 1.23 10.26
C TRP A 11 8.03 0.58 10.47
N ASP A 12 9.07 1.37 10.68
CA ASP A 12 10.43 0.87 10.87
C ASP A 12 10.87 0.78 12.34
N GLU A 13 9.96 1.10 13.27
CA GLU A 13 10.16 1.00 14.73
C GLU A 13 11.22 1.98 15.24
N ASP A 14 11.33 3.15 14.59
CA ASP A 14 12.26 4.22 14.95
C ASP A 14 11.67 5.25 15.93
N GLY A 15 10.36 5.15 16.22
CA GLY A 15 9.62 6.05 17.11
C GLY A 15 9.04 7.29 16.42
N LEU A 16 9.21 7.43 15.11
CA LEU A 16 8.49 8.36 14.25
C LEU A 16 7.24 7.66 13.69
N LEU A 17 6.21 8.45 13.37
CA LEU A 17 5.00 7.91 12.73
C LEU A 17 5.02 8.27 11.25
N GLU A 18 4.94 7.25 10.41
CA GLU A 18 4.76 7.36 8.97
C GLU A 18 3.28 7.44 8.63
N LEU A 19 2.96 7.83 7.40
CA LEU A 19 1.59 7.86 6.89
C LEU A 19 1.36 6.72 5.90
N LEU A 20 0.56 5.74 6.30
CA LEU A 20 -0.08 4.83 5.34
C LEU A 20 -1.22 5.56 4.64
N ILE A 21 -1.26 5.42 3.32
CA ILE A 21 -2.26 6.03 2.46
C ILE A 21 -2.93 4.96 1.61
N GLY A 22 -4.19 4.66 1.93
CA GLY A 22 -5.07 3.95 1.02
C GLY A 22 -5.51 4.87 -0.12
N THR A 23 -5.31 4.44 -1.35
CA THR A 23 -5.48 5.27 -2.54
C THR A 23 -6.54 4.74 -3.48
N HIS A 24 -6.97 5.57 -4.44
CA HIS A 24 -7.76 5.11 -5.58
C HIS A 24 -6.84 4.88 -6.79
N SER A 25 -7.29 4.14 -7.80
CA SER A 25 -6.43 3.64 -8.87
C SER A 25 -5.68 4.66 -9.74
N LYS A 26 -6.00 5.96 -9.61
CA LYS A 26 -5.28 7.03 -10.32
C LYS A 26 -4.25 7.76 -9.46
N ILE A 27 -4.22 7.52 -8.15
CA ILE A 27 -3.11 7.96 -7.30
C ILE A 27 -2.15 6.78 -7.26
N ARG A 28 -0.97 6.97 -7.85
CA ARG A 28 0.08 5.97 -7.89
C ARG A 28 1.36 6.62 -7.41
N PRO A 29 2.16 5.97 -6.57
CA PRO A 29 3.41 6.53 -6.16
C PRO A 29 4.32 6.33 -7.37
N THR A 30 4.76 7.38 -8.03
CA THR A 30 5.87 7.23 -8.97
C THR A 30 6.68 8.49 -8.93
N ASN A 31 7.99 8.35 -9.07
CA ASN A 31 8.79 9.41 -9.66
C ASN A 31 8.18 9.73 -11.03
N ALA A 32 7.95 11.01 -11.31
CA ALA A 32 7.16 11.49 -12.43
C ALA A 32 7.56 10.92 -13.82
N SER A 33 8.76 10.37 -13.96
CA SER A 33 9.29 9.73 -15.17
C SER A 33 8.73 8.33 -15.48
N LEU A 34 8.13 7.63 -14.51
CA LEU A 34 7.50 6.32 -14.74
C LEU A 34 6.02 6.44 -15.20
N TYR A 35 5.39 7.61 -14.98
CA TYR A 35 4.01 7.89 -15.41
C TYR A 35 3.80 7.78 -16.92
N GLU A 36 4.82 8.06 -17.75
CA GLU A 36 4.70 7.94 -19.21
C GLU A 36 4.67 6.47 -19.69
N LYS A 37 5.20 5.53 -18.89
CA LYS A 37 5.30 4.10 -19.26
C LYS A 37 4.25 3.21 -18.60
N ALA A 38 3.56 3.69 -17.56
CA ALA A 38 2.45 2.95 -16.98
C ALA A 38 1.29 2.88 -17.98
N GLU A 39 0.91 1.69 -18.42
CA GLU A 39 -0.26 1.55 -19.29
C GLU A 39 -1.49 2.20 -18.65
N LYS A 40 -2.38 2.76 -19.48
CA LYS A 40 -3.62 3.47 -19.05
C LYS A 40 -4.52 2.66 -18.09
N ASN A 41 -4.30 1.35 -17.95
CA ASN A 41 -5.04 0.44 -17.08
C ASN A 41 -4.16 -0.36 -16.09
N ALA A 42 -2.83 -0.15 -16.03
CA ALA A 42 -1.94 -1.03 -15.27
C ALA A 42 -1.89 -0.66 -13.78
N GLY A 43 -2.91 -1.00 -12.99
CA GLY A 43 -2.87 -0.90 -11.52
C GLY A 43 -4.11 -0.30 -10.87
N GLY A 44 -4.48 -0.86 -9.73
CA GLY A 44 -5.63 -0.44 -8.94
C GLY A 44 -5.32 0.44 -7.73
N ALA A 45 -6.34 0.61 -6.90
CA ALA A 45 -6.27 1.16 -5.56
C ALA A 45 -5.22 0.37 -4.77
N THR A 46 -4.33 1.07 -4.09
CA THR A 46 -3.20 0.45 -3.40
C THR A 46 -2.87 1.19 -2.11
N VAL A 47 -1.98 0.61 -1.30
CA VAL A 47 -1.47 1.22 -0.08
C VAL A 47 -0.09 1.81 -0.35
N MET A 48 0.09 3.05 0.06
CA MET A 48 1.37 3.76 0.02
C MET A 48 1.82 4.04 1.44
N LEU A 49 3.10 4.31 1.59
CA LEU A 49 3.66 4.86 2.82
C LEU A 49 4.44 6.13 2.49
N ILE A 50 4.33 7.15 3.34
CA ILE A 50 5.17 8.35 3.30
C ILE A 50 5.95 8.46 4.59
N ASP A 51 7.27 8.54 4.49
CA ASP A 51 8.15 8.60 5.65
C ASP A 51 8.04 9.92 6.40
N ASN A 52 8.20 9.87 7.72
CA ASN A 52 8.48 11.07 8.51
C ASN A 52 9.99 11.22 8.73
N VAL A 53 10.63 12.16 8.03
CA VAL A 53 12.06 12.47 8.19
C VAL A 53 12.31 13.67 9.12
N GLY A 54 11.29 14.07 9.88
CA GLY A 54 11.32 15.20 10.81
C GLY A 54 11.54 14.78 12.26
N THR A 55 10.70 15.30 13.15
CA THR A 55 10.62 14.87 14.55
C THR A 55 9.18 14.50 14.91
N PRO A 56 8.91 13.87 16.07
CA PRO A 56 7.55 13.59 16.51
C PRO A 56 6.67 14.85 16.61
N GLU A 57 7.22 15.98 17.05
CA GLU A 57 6.50 17.24 17.22
C GLU A 57 6.38 18.04 15.92
N LYS A 58 7.30 17.80 14.97
CA LYS A 58 7.38 18.53 13.71
C LYS A 58 7.68 17.56 12.57
N PRO A 59 6.67 16.80 12.11
CA PRO A 59 6.86 15.84 11.04
C PRO A 59 7.23 16.54 9.73
N ILE A 60 8.09 15.89 8.96
CA ILE A 60 8.47 16.31 7.60
C ILE A 60 8.25 15.10 6.70
N TRP A 61 7.33 15.21 5.75
CA TRP A 61 6.96 14.11 4.87
C TRP A 61 8.00 13.94 3.76
N GLY A 62 8.67 12.80 3.76
CA GLY A 62 9.80 12.46 2.91
C GLY A 62 9.41 11.63 1.68
N GLN A 63 10.16 10.55 1.48
CA GLN A 63 9.98 9.64 0.36
C GLN A 63 8.61 8.94 0.42
N ILE A 64 8.07 8.64 -0.76
CA ILE A 64 6.84 7.85 -0.91
C ILE A 64 7.21 6.47 -1.43
N TYR A 65 6.67 5.44 -0.79
CA TYR A 65 6.83 4.04 -1.15
C TYR A 65 5.48 3.42 -1.52
N ALA A 66 5.48 2.43 -2.42
CA ALA A 66 4.42 1.44 -2.40
C ALA A 66 4.65 0.46 -1.27
N VAL A 67 3.57 0.07 -0.61
CA VAL A 67 3.55 -1.16 0.17
C VAL A 67 3.24 -2.31 -0.79
N VAL A 68 4.16 -3.26 -0.87
CA VAL A 68 4.03 -4.47 -1.71
C VAL A 68 4.20 -5.70 -0.84
N GLN A 69 3.76 -6.87 -1.34
CA GLN A 69 4.13 -8.13 -0.69
C GLN A 69 5.60 -8.44 -1.00
N LYS A 70 6.25 -9.18 -0.10
CA LYS A 70 7.60 -9.70 -0.28
C LYS A 70 7.80 -10.30 -1.66
N GLY A 71 8.88 -9.90 -2.34
CA GLY A 71 9.14 -10.28 -3.73
C GLY A 71 8.49 -9.36 -4.76
N GLY A 72 8.14 -8.14 -4.35
CA GLY A 72 7.69 -7.05 -5.23
C GLY A 72 6.26 -7.19 -5.76
N GLN A 73 5.44 -8.08 -5.23
CA GLN A 73 4.09 -8.28 -5.75
C GLN A 73 3.15 -7.13 -5.33
N PRO A 74 2.49 -6.45 -6.27
CA PRO A 74 1.70 -5.27 -5.97
C PRO A 74 0.43 -5.62 -5.18
N LEU A 75 -0.02 -4.67 -4.38
CA LEU A 75 -1.37 -4.68 -3.80
C LEU A 75 -2.31 -3.96 -4.78
N ASP A 76 -3.26 -4.70 -5.36
CA ASP A 76 -4.26 -4.16 -6.29
C ASP A 76 -5.68 -4.45 -5.77
N TYR A 77 -6.39 -3.37 -5.44
CA TYR A 77 -7.75 -3.41 -4.90
C TYR A 77 -8.79 -2.80 -5.86
N GLY A 78 -8.55 -2.87 -7.17
CA GLY A 78 -9.52 -2.38 -8.15
C GLY A 78 -9.52 -0.86 -8.29
N ARG A 79 -10.67 -0.20 -8.48
CA ARG A 79 -10.67 1.16 -9.05
C ARG A 79 -10.78 2.27 -8.03
N HIS A 80 -11.62 2.14 -7.02
CA HIS A 80 -12.16 3.32 -6.34
C HIS A 80 -11.51 3.67 -5.01
N GLY A 81 -10.98 2.72 -4.26
CA GLY A 81 -10.26 3.01 -3.02
C GLY A 81 -10.05 1.81 -2.11
N CYS A 82 -9.04 1.93 -1.26
CA CYS A 82 -8.83 1.02 -0.13
C CYS A 82 -8.55 1.82 1.16
N ALA A 83 -8.64 1.15 2.31
CA ALA A 83 -8.47 1.73 3.64
C ALA A 83 -7.59 0.83 4.52
N PRO A 84 -6.27 1.09 4.63
CA PRO A 84 -5.37 0.32 5.47
C PRO A 84 -5.50 0.73 6.95
N ILE A 85 -5.31 -0.24 7.84
CA ILE A 85 -5.02 -0.06 9.26
C ILE A 85 -3.98 -1.09 9.69
N MET A 86 -3.15 -0.76 10.69
CA MET A 86 -2.27 -1.71 11.36
C MET A 86 -2.84 -2.09 12.73
N VAL A 87 -2.77 -3.37 13.07
CA VAL A 87 -3.29 -3.88 14.34
C VAL A 87 -2.39 -4.98 14.90
N ASP A 88 -1.98 -4.85 16.16
CA ASP A 88 -1.42 -5.95 16.93
C ASP A 88 -2.56 -6.82 17.48
N ARG A 89 -2.94 -7.86 16.72
CA ARG A 89 -4.18 -8.62 16.95
C ARG A 89 -4.11 -9.51 18.20
N ASN A 90 -2.92 -9.99 18.55
CA ASN A 90 -2.70 -10.95 19.63
C ASN A 90 -1.77 -10.42 20.73
N LYS A 91 -1.36 -9.14 20.65
CA LYS A 91 -0.49 -8.47 21.63
C LYS A 91 0.91 -9.10 21.69
N ASP A 92 1.41 -9.59 20.56
CA ASP A 92 2.74 -10.19 20.47
C ASP A 92 3.79 -9.22 19.88
N GLY A 93 3.39 -7.97 19.60
CA GLY A 93 4.23 -6.94 18.99
C GLY A 93 4.33 -7.05 17.46
N ARG A 94 3.87 -8.14 16.85
CA ARG A 94 3.81 -8.30 15.40
C ARG A 94 2.48 -7.77 14.90
N HIS A 95 2.56 -6.77 14.06
CA HIS A 95 1.38 -6.09 13.56
C HIS A 95 0.90 -6.74 12.26
N THR A 96 -0.41 -6.77 12.10
CA THR A 96 -1.09 -7.21 10.90
C THR A 96 -1.70 -5.98 10.21
N MET A 97 -1.49 -5.84 8.90
CA MET A 97 -2.22 -4.88 8.08
C MET A 97 -3.58 -5.46 7.68
N LEU A 98 -4.64 -4.72 7.94
CA LEU A 98 -5.98 -4.98 7.39
C LEU A 98 -6.33 -3.89 6.38
N VAL A 99 -6.81 -4.29 5.21
CA VAL A 99 -7.21 -3.35 4.15
C VAL A 99 -8.66 -3.58 3.81
N GLY A 100 -9.50 -2.60 4.14
CA GLY A 100 -10.90 -2.58 3.71
C GLY A 100 -11.01 -2.05 2.29
N THR A 101 -11.79 -2.72 1.45
CA THR A 101 -11.92 -2.43 0.02
C THR A 101 -13.36 -2.22 -0.39
N GLU A 102 -13.56 -1.66 -1.59
CA GLU A 102 -14.88 -1.31 -2.09
C GLU A 102 -15.76 -2.51 -2.48
N ASP A 103 -15.15 -3.67 -2.71
CA ASP A 103 -15.83 -4.93 -2.99
C ASP A 103 -16.50 -5.55 -1.74
N GLY A 104 -16.35 -4.92 -0.58
CA GLY A 104 -16.95 -5.33 0.68
C GLY A 104 -16.11 -6.34 1.47
N PHE A 105 -14.90 -6.65 1.02
CA PHE A 105 -13.98 -7.55 1.72
C PHE A 105 -12.93 -6.81 2.55
N PHE A 106 -12.25 -7.58 3.40
CA PHE A 106 -11.04 -7.18 4.09
C PHE A 106 -9.91 -8.11 3.68
N TYR A 107 -8.80 -7.53 3.25
CA TYR A 107 -7.57 -8.24 2.99
C TYR A 107 -6.64 -8.13 4.20
N ARG A 108 -5.88 -9.19 4.48
CA ARG A 108 -4.98 -9.29 5.62
C ARG A 108 -3.58 -9.64 5.14
N PHE A 109 -2.59 -8.95 5.70
CA PHE A 109 -1.17 -9.25 5.52
C PHE A 109 -0.47 -9.10 6.86
N GLU A 110 0.39 -10.03 7.24
CA GLU A 110 1.32 -9.77 8.34
C GLU A 110 2.35 -8.72 7.91
N LYS A 111 2.81 -7.85 8.82
CA LYS A 111 3.81 -6.81 8.51
C LYS A 111 5.07 -7.43 7.90
N ASP A 112 5.45 -8.63 8.37
CA ASP A 112 6.62 -9.36 7.86
C ASP A 112 6.38 -10.01 6.48
N GLU A 113 5.17 -9.96 5.92
CA GLU A 113 4.89 -10.36 4.53
C GLU A 113 4.99 -9.19 3.56
N LEU A 114 5.22 -7.97 4.08
CA LEU A 114 5.23 -6.73 3.30
C LEU A 114 6.64 -6.14 3.21
N GLU A 115 6.87 -5.36 2.16
CA GLU A 115 8.07 -4.56 1.96
C GLU A 115 7.73 -3.21 1.31
N LEU A 116 8.64 -2.26 1.42
CA LEU A 116 8.53 -0.95 0.80
C LEU A 116 9.26 -0.96 -0.55
N SER A 117 8.59 -0.50 -1.61
CA SER A 117 9.16 -0.36 -2.94
C SER A 117 9.15 1.09 -3.40
N GLU A 118 10.28 1.55 -3.93
CA GLU A 118 10.42 2.85 -4.62
C GLU A 118 9.84 2.81 -6.04
N ASP A 119 9.67 1.60 -6.61
CA ASP A 119 9.15 1.35 -7.95
C ASP A 119 7.76 0.73 -7.87
N ILE A 120 6.77 1.36 -8.51
CA ILE A 120 5.35 0.99 -8.37
C ILE A 120 4.71 0.55 -9.69
N ILE A 121 5.56 0.27 -10.68
CA ILE A 121 5.18 -0.45 -11.88
C ILE A 121 5.96 -1.77 -11.85
N PRO A 122 5.40 -2.86 -11.31
CA PRO A 122 5.99 -4.16 -11.59
C PRO A 122 5.97 -4.36 -13.12
N PRO A 123 7.00 -4.95 -13.75
CA PRO A 123 6.88 -5.34 -15.14
C PRO A 123 5.62 -6.20 -15.27
N LEU A 124 4.66 -5.74 -16.09
CA LEU A 124 3.54 -6.58 -16.48
C LEU A 124 4.17 -7.85 -17.04
N ALA A 125 4.05 -8.96 -16.31
CA ALA A 125 4.45 -10.25 -16.85
C ALA A 125 3.66 -10.42 -18.16
N ASP A 126 4.38 -10.67 -19.25
CA ASP A 126 3.76 -10.99 -20.52
C ASP A 126 2.72 -12.11 -20.32
N ALA A 127 1.54 -11.89 -20.89
CA ALA A 127 0.46 -12.85 -21.09
C ALA A 127 -0.45 -13.20 -19.91
N ALA A 128 -1.75 -13.00 -20.17
CA ALA A 128 -2.86 -13.88 -19.81
C ALA A 128 -2.76 -14.58 -18.45
N ALA A 129 -3.25 -13.93 -17.40
CA ALA A 129 -3.61 -14.62 -16.17
C ALA A 129 -4.86 -13.98 -15.56
N GLU A 130 -5.77 -14.85 -15.16
CA GLU A 130 -7.01 -14.56 -14.46
C GLU A 130 -6.79 -13.58 -13.31
N SER A 131 -7.85 -12.84 -12.97
CA SER A 131 -7.86 -11.98 -11.79
C SER A 131 -7.30 -12.72 -10.58
N VAL A 132 -6.12 -12.31 -10.12
CA VAL A 132 -5.51 -12.79 -8.88
C VAL A 132 -6.25 -12.13 -7.71
N TYR A 133 -7.55 -12.38 -7.61
CA TYR A 133 -8.24 -12.26 -6.34
C TYR A 133 -7.77 -13.46 -5.52
N PRO A 134 -7.15 -13.28 -4.35
CA PRO A 134 -6.92 -14.40 -3.47
C PRO A 134 -8.28 -14.98 -3.11
N SER A 135 -8.53 -16.20 -3.58
CA SER A 135 -9.73 -16.98 -3.27
C SER A 135 -9.64 -17.51 -1.85
N ASN A 136 -9.55 -16.65 -0.85
CA ASN A 136 -9.64 -17.05 0.55
C ASN A 136 -10.80 -16.31 1.19
N GLY A 137 -12.00 -16.74 0.80
CA GLY A 137 -13.19 -16.55 1.61
C GLY A 137 -13.14 -17.49 2.82
N ILE A 138 -13.56 -16.91 3.96
CA ILE A 138 -13.79 -17.51 5.30
C ILE A 138 -12.52 -17.76 6.13
#